data_AF-A0A503LG12-F1
#
_entry.id   AF-A0A503LG12-F1
#
_cell.length_a   1.000
_cell.length_b   1.000
_cell.length_c   1.000
_cell.angle_alpha   90.00
_cell.angle_beta   90.00
_cell.angle_gamma   90.00
#
_symmetry.space_group_name_H-M   'P 1'
#
loop_
_entity.id
_entity.type
_entity.pdbx_description
1 polymer ?
#
loop_
_entity_poly.entity_id
_entity_poly.type
_entity_poly.pdbx_seq_one_letter_code
_entity_poly.pdbx_strand_id
1 'polypeptide(L)'
;MRGCFPPEGTAIRDADTVDVLNLELARARQSVKRAEISLNHAKEMLDEECGVGINLVLCDRIRSEKKRVAEARKRLMNIASTASA
;
A
#
# COMPACT_ATOMS: atom_id res chain seq x y z
N MET A 1 9.53 -41.62 -36.11
CA MET A 1 8.61 -40.67 -35.45
C MET A 1 9.46 -39.63 -34.73
N ARG A 2 9.45 -38.37 -35.17
CA ARG A 2 10.12 -37.28 -34.42
C ARG A 2 9.19 -36.92 -33.27
N GLY A 3 9.65 -37.13 -32.03
CA GLY A 3 8.94 -36.64 -30.85
C GLY A 3 8.93 -35.12 -30.87
N CYS A 4 7.73 -34.53 -30.84
CA CYS A 4 7.55 -33.15 -30.39
C CYS A 4 7.70 -33.16 -28.87
N PHE A 5 8.92 -33.03 -28.37
CA PHE A 5 9.12 -32.70 -26.96
C PHE A 5 8.90 -31.18 -26.83
N PRO A 6 7.93 -30.71 -26.03
CA PRO A 6 7.78 -29.28 -25.80
C PRO A 6 9.04 -28.76 -25.09
N PRO A 7 9.51 -27.55 -25.40
CA PRO A 7 10.61 -26.95 -24.65
C PRO A 7 10.12 -26.59 -23.25
N GLU A 8 10.30 -27.52 -22.32
CA GLU A 8 10.16 -27.28 -20.88
C GLU A 8 11.27 -26.32 -20.46
N GLY A 9 10.93 -25.07 -20.18
CA GLY A 9 11.93 -24.15 -19.64
C GLY A 9 11.53 -22.70 -19.42
N THR A 10 10.44 -22.20 -20.01
CA THR A 10 10.12 -20.76 -19.93
C THR A 10 8.81 -20.42 -19.24
N ALA A 11 7.79 -21.28 -19.31
CA ALA A 11 6.44 -20.94 -18.82
C ALA A 11 6.29 -20.89 -17.28
N ILE A 12 7.22 -21.47 -16.50
CA ILE A 12 7.10 -21.48 -15.03
C ILE A 12 7.48 -20.13 -14.41
N ARG A 13 8.36 -19.35 -15.06
CA ARG A 13 8.89 -18.09 -14.50
C ARG A 13 7.88 -16.95 -14.51
N ASP A 14 6.93 -16.95 -15.44
CA ASP A 14 5.98 -15.84 -15.60
C ASP A 14 4.89 -15.88 -14.52
N ALA A 15 4.42 -17.08 -14.13
CA ALA A 15 3.45 -17.24 -13.05
C ALA A 15 4.03 -16.80 -11.69
N ASP A 16 5.25 -17.25 -11.37
CA ASP A 16 5.96 -16.84 -10.14
C ASP A 16 6.16 -15.32 -10.07
N THR A 17 6.46 -14.67 -11.20
CA THR A 17 6.67 -13.22 -11.25
C THR A 17 5.35 -12.46 -11.05
N VAL A 18 4.25 -12.93 -11.65
CA VAL A 18 2.91 -12.34 -11.47
C VAL A 18 2.42 -12.50 -10.03
N ASP A 19 2.66 -13.64 -9.39
CA ASP A 19 2.27 -13.89 -8.00
C ASP A 19 3.04 -13.00 -7.00
N VAL A 20 4.34 -12.79 -7.24
CA VAL A 20 5.15 -11.86 -6.44
C VAL A 20 4.63 -10.42 -6.58
N LEU A 21 4.34 -9.96 -7.80
CA LEU A 21 3.81 -8.61 -8.04
C LEU A 21 2.42 -8.41 -7.40
N ASN A 22 1.55 -9.43 -7.47
CA ASN A 22 0.24 -9.40 -6.82
C ASN A 22 0.35 -9.29 -5.30
N LEU A 23 1.29 -10.03 -4.69
CA LEU A 23 1.55 -9.97 -3.25
C LEU A 23 2.06 -8.58 -2.83
N GLU A 24 2.99 -7.99 -3.58
CA GLU A 24 3.50 -6.64 -3.31
C GLU A 24 2.39 -5.58 -3.45
N LEU A 25 1.55 -5.70 -4.46
CA LEU A 25 0.40 -4.83 -4.66
C LEU A 25 -0.61 -4.94 -3.52
N ALA A 26 -0.92 -6.17 -3.08
CA ALA A 26 -1.80 -6.41 -1.94
C ALA A 26 -1.23 -5.80 -0.65
N ARG A 27 0.07 -5.96 -0.41
CA ARG A 27 0.77 -5.36 0.74
C ARG A 27 0.73 -3.83 0.70
N ALA A 28 0.94 -3.24 -0.47
CA ALA A 28 0.87 -1.80 -0.66
C ALA A 28 -0.55 -1.26 -0.38
N ARG A 29 -1.58 -1.93 -0.89
CA ARG A 29 -2.99 -1.59 -0.60
C ARG A 29 -3.30 -1.68 0.89
N GLN A 30 -2.85 -2.74 1.55
CA GLN A 30 -3.03 -2.91 2.99
C GLN A 30 -2.34 -1.79 3.78
N SER A 31 -1.13 -1.37 3.37
CA SER A 31 -0.41 -0.27 3.98
C SER A 31 -1.15 1.06 3.87
N VAL A 32 -1.75 1.34 2.71
CA VAL A 32 -2.60 2.53 2.51
C VAL A 32 -3.79 2.50 3.46
N LYS A 33 -4.52 1.37 3.50
CA LYS A 33 -5.71 1.22 4.35
C LYS A 33 -5.38 1.40 5.84
N ARG A 34 -4.25 0.87 6.31
CA ARG A 34 -3.79 1.06 7.70
C ARG A 34 -3.47 2.52 8.00
N ALA A 35 -2.79 3.22 7.08
CA ALA A 35 -2.49 4.64 7.25
C ALA A 35 -3.77 5.49 7.29
N GLU A 36 -4.77 5.15 6.48
CA GLU A 36 -6.07 5.83 6.46
C GLU A 36 -6.85 5.63 7.77
N ILE A 37 -6.87 4.40 8.31
CA ILE A 37 -7.48 4.12 9.62
C ILE A 37 -6.80 4.93 10.73
N SER A 38 -5.47 4.98 10.74
CA SER A 38 -4.69 5.76 11.71
C SER A 38 -5.01 7.26 11.61
N LEU A 39 -5.12 7.78 10.39
CA LEU A 39 -5.54 9.17 10.15
C LEU A 39 -6.97 9.42 10.63
N ASN A 40 -7.90 8.48 10.38
CA ASN A 40 -9.29 8.61 10.82
C ASN A 40 -9.39 8.66 12.34
N HIS A 41 -8.71 7.75 13.03
CA HIS A 41 -8.64 7.74 14.49
C HIS A 41 -8.04 9.05 15.04
N ALA A 42 -7.00 9.59 14.41
CA ALA A 42 -6.42 10.87 14.83
C ALA A 42 -7.39 12.06 14.65
N LYS A 43 -8.30 12.00 13.66
CA LYS A 43 -9.36 13.00 13.47
C LYS A 43 -10.47 12.85 14.49
N GLU A 44 -10.90 11.61 14.76
CA GLU A 44 -11.94 11.34 15.78
C GLU A 44 -11.52 11.86 17.16
N MET A 45 -10.24 11.69 17.53
CA MET A 45 -9.70 12.28 18.77
C MET A 45 -9.71 13.82 18.80
N LEU A 46 -9.74 14.49 17.65
CA LEU A 46 -9.84 15.96 17.57
C LEU A 46 -11.28 16.44 17.74
N ASP A 47 -12.26 15.61 17.36
CA ASP A 47 -13.68 15.89 17.51
C ASP A 47 -14.15 15.73 18.98
N GLU A 48 -13.35 15.04 19.81
CA GLU A 48 -13.52 15.03 21.27
C GLU A 48 -13.01 16.36 21.87
N GLU A 49 -13.85 17.06 22.65
CA GLU A 49 -13.54 18.35 23.29
C GLU A 49 -12.44 18.21 24.38
N CYS A 50 -11.19 18.07 23.96
CA CYS A 50 -10.04 17.81 24.81
C CYS A 50 -9.23 19.07 25.20
N GLY A 51 -9.72 20.27 24.86
CA GLY A 51 -9.04 21.54 25.13
C GLY A 51 -7.91 21.89 24.15
N VAL A 52 -7.53 23.18 24.11
CA VAL A 52 -6.72 23.79 23.03
C VAL A 52 -5.31 23.19 22.91
N GLY A 53 -4.66 22.86 24.03
CA GLY A 53 -3.31 22.28 24.03
C GLY A 53 -3.28 20.86 23.46
N ILE A 54 -4.29 20.04 23.76
CA ILE A 54 -4.44 18.68 23.22
C ILE A 54 -4.77 18.77 21.72
N ASN A 55 -5.62 19.73 21.33
CA ASN A 55 -5.96 19.96 19.92
C ASN A 55 -4.75 20.33 19.04
N LEU A 56 -3.77 21.08 19.56
CA LEU A 56 -2.56 21.44 18.79
C LEU A 56 -1.68 20.21 18.51
N VAL A 57 -1.42 19.39 19.53
CA VAL A 57 -0.64 18.14 19.39
C VAL A 57 -1.37 17.16 18.46
N LEU A 58 -2.70 17.08 18.55
CA LEU A 58 -3.51 16.29 17.63
C LEU A 58 -3.44 16.80 16.18
N CYS A 59 -3.44 18.12 15.97
CA CYS A 59 -3.25 18.70 14.64
C CYS A 59 -1.89 18.33 14.02
N ASP A 60 -0.82 18.30 14.81
CA ASP A 60 0.50 17.84 14.36
C ASP A 60 0.49 16.35 14.00
N ARG A 61 -0.16 15.53 14.83
CA ARG A 61 -0.35 14.10 14.56
C ARG A 61 -1.13 13.88 13.26
N ILE A 62 -2.24 14.59 13.04
CA ILE A 62 -3.04 14.51 11.81
C ILE A 62 -2.20 14.89 10.59
N ARG A 63 -1.37 15.93 10.68
CA ARG A 63 -0.46 16.31 9.58
C ARG A 63 0.54 15.20 9.26
N SER A 64 1.12 14.58 10.28
CA SER A 64 2.03 13.44 10.12
C SER A 64 1.33 12.25 9.46
N GLU A 65 0.14 11.89 9.92
CA GLU A 65 -0.64 10.77 9.37
C GLU A 65 -1.08 11.04 7.92
N LYS A 66 -1.48 12.27 7.58
CA LYS A 66 -1.74 12.67 6.18
C LYS A 66 -0.51 12.45 5.29
N LYS A 67 0.69 12.82 5.77
CA LYS A 67 1.94 12.60 5.03
C LYS A 67 2.21 11.10 4.81
N ARG A 68 1.98 10.27 5.83
CA ARG A 68 2.13 8.82 5.74
C ARG A 68 1.16 8.19 4.74
N VAL A 69 -0.09 8.65 4.71
CA VAL A 69 -1.08 8.21 3.69
C VAL A 69 -0.61 8.59 2.29
N ALA A 70 -0.15 9.83 2.09
CA ALA A 70 0.34 10.29 0.79
C ALA A 70 1.54 9.47 0.32
N GLU A 71 2.49 9.17 1.21
CA GLU A 71 3.65 8.34 0.89
C GLU A 71 3.25 6.89 0.57
N ALA A 72 2.35 6.29 1.36
CA ALA A 72 1.85 4.95 1.10
C ALA A 72 1.13 4.86 -0.26
N ARG A 73 0.32 5.87 -0.60
CA ARG A 73 -0.35 5.98 -1.91
C ARG A 73 0.64 6.13 -3.05
N LYS A 74 1.69 6.93 -2.88
CA LYS A 74 2.78 7.06 -3.86
C LYS A 74 3.47 5.71 -4.10
N ARG A 75 3.79 4.98 -3.03
CA ARG A 75 4.39 3.64 -3.13
C ARG A 75 3.45 2.65 -3.85
N LEU A 76 2.16 2.67 -3.52
CA LEU A 76 1.15 1.86 -4.20
C LEU A 76 1.11 2.16 -5.71
N MET A 77 1.11 3.45 -6.08
CA MET A 77 1.11 3.86 -7.49
C MET A 77 2.35 3.38 -8.24
N ASN A 78 3.53 3.47 -7.63
CA ASN A 78 4.77 2.97 -8.24
C ASN A 78 4.73 1.45 -8.47
N ILE A 79 4.26 0.69 -7.49
CA ILE A 79 4.14 -0.77 -7.60
C ILE A 79 3.09 -1.14 -8.64
N ALA A 80 1.94 -0.47 -8.65
CA ALA A 80 0.89 -0.69 -9.65
C ALA A 80 1.35 -0.35 -11.07
N SER A 81 2.14 0.72 -11.25
CA SER A 81 2.73 1.08 -12.53
C SER A 81 3.76 0.05 -13.01
N THR A 82 4.51 -0.55 -12.09
CA THR A 82 5.51 -1.59 -12.40
C THR A 82 4.83 -2.92 -12.72
N ALA A 83 3.70 -3.22 -12.10
CA ALA A 83 2.91 -4.43 -12.39
C ALA A 83 2.12 -4.34 -13.71
N SER A 84 2.00 -3.16 -14.31
CA SER A 84 1.30 -2.92 -15.58
C SER A 84 2.26 -2.71 -16.77
N ALA A 85 3.57 -2.68 -16.52
CA ALA A 85 4.63 -2.51 -17.52
C ALA A 85 5.22 -3.87 -17.90
#